data_AF-A0A946AYQ3-F1
#
_entry.id   AF-A0A946AYQ3-F1
#
_cell.length_a   1.000
_cell.length_b   1.000
_cell.length_c   1.000
_cell.angle_alpha   90.00
_cell.angle_beta   90.00
_cell.angle_gamma   90.00
#
_symmetry.space_group_name_H-M   'P 1'
#
loop_
_entity.id
_entity.type
_entity.pdbx_description
1 polymer ?
#
loop_
_entity_poly.entity_id
_entity_poly.type
_entity_poly.pdbx_seq_one_letter_code
_entity_poly.pdbx_strand_id
1 'polypeptide(L)'
;LALQFDVHPFVGISFGPIVFMVCVMGGLGNLVGGFIAAFVFAELIAIGGYFADLEWGTVLAFCVFVITMFIRPEGLFARKS
;
A
#
# COMPACT_ATOMS: atom_id res chain seq x y z
N LEU A 1 19.01 1.72 17.54
CA LEU A 1 18.18 1.39 16.36
C LEU A 1 17.78 2.68 15.60
N ALA A 2 18.75 3.58 15.41
CA ALA A 2 18.58 4.82 14.68
C ALA A 2 19.55 4.75 13.49
N LEU A 3 19.03 5.05 12.30
CA LEU A 3 19.79 5.40 11.09
C LEU A 3 20.62 4.29 10.41
N GLN A 4 19.97 3.16 10.10
CA GLN A 4 20.43 2.30 9.01
C GLN A 4 19.32 2.22 7.94
N PHE A 5 18.75 3.37 7.58
CA PHE A 5 18.09 3.47 6.28
C PHE A 5 19.21 3.59 5.28
N ASP A 6 19.61 2.45 4.73
CA ASP A 6 20.44 2.41 3.55
C ASP A 6 19.83 3.35 2.51
N VAL A 7 20.52 4.47 2.27
CA VAL A 7 20.25 5.36 1.15
C VAL A 7 20.72 4.61 -0.10
N HIS A 8 20.07 3.49 -0.40
CA HIS A 8 20.29 2.73 -1.61
C HIS A 8 19.45 3.40 -2.71
N PRO A 9 20.03 3.80 -3.84
CA PRO A 9 19.30 4.42 -4.95
C PRO A 9 18.18 3.54 -5.55
N PHE A 10 17.97 2.32 -5.01
CA PHE A 10 16.95 1.35 -5.37
C PHE A 10 15.68 1.42 -4.50
N VAL A 11 15.57 2.30 -3.48
CA VAL A 11 14.37 2.34 -2.61
C VAL A 11 13.08 2.58 -3.40
N GLY A 12 13.14 3.33 -4.51
CA GLY A 12 11.98 3.56 -5.37
C GLY A 12 11.38 2.29 -5.98
N ILE A 13 12.15 1.21 -6.07
CA ILE A 13 11.70 -0.06 -6.67
C ILE A 13 10.96 -0.91 -5.64
N SER A 14 11.32 -0.81 -4.36
CA SER A 14 10.60 -1.45 -3.26
C SER A 14 9.35 -0.67 -2.83
N PHE A 15 9.42 0.67 -2.83
CA PHE A 15 8.30 1.52 -2.39
C PHE A 15 7.32 1.89 -3.52
N GLY A 16 7.77 1.99 -4.77
CA GLY A 16 6.93 2.38 -5.91
C GLY A 16 5.65 1.54 -6.05
N PRO A 17 5.72 0.20 -5.99
CA PRO A 17 4.53 -0.65 -6.05
C PRO A 17 3.53 -0.37 -4.92
N ILE A 18 4.02 -0.12 -3.70
CA ILE A 18 3.17 0.14 -2.53
C ILE A 18 2.41 1.45 -2.71
N VAL A 19 3.10 2.52 -3.10
CA VAL A 19 2.47 3.83 -3.31
C VAL A 19 1.48 3.78 -4.48
N PHE A 20 1.80 3.05 -5.55
CA PHE A 20 0.87 2.82 -6.65
C PHE A 20 -0.38 2.08 -6.19
N MET A 21 -0.24 1.00 -5.43
CA MET A 21 -1.36 0.22 -4.88
C MET A 21 -2.27 1.07 -4.00
N VAL A 22 -1.70 1.91 -3.13
CA VAL A 22 -2.44 2.84 -2.26
C VAL A 22 -3.25 3.85 -3.09
N CYS A 23 -2.64 4.46 -4.10
CA CYS A 23 -3.32 5.44 -4.96
C CYS A 23 -4.45 4.81 -5.79
N VAL A 24 -4.24 3.61 -6.33
CA VAL A 24 -5.26 2.89 -7.11
C VAL A 24 -6.42 2.47 -6.20
N MET A 25 -6.12 1.93 -5.01
CA MET A 25 -7.16 1.56 -4.04
C MET A 25 -7.92 2.79 -3.51
N GLY A 26 -7.26 3.93 -3.35
CA GLY A 26 -7.88 5.19 -2.90
C GLY A 26 -8.78 5.87 -3.93
N GLY A 27 -8.62 5.54 -5.21
CA GLY A 27 -9.33 6.14 -6.35
C GLY A 27 -8.60 7.35 -6.94
N LEU A 28 -8.31 7.29 -8.25
CA LEU A 28 -7.62 8.35 -8.99
C LEU A 28 -8.43 9.66 -8.94
N GLY A 29 -7.98 10.63 -8.15
CA GLY A 29 -8.63 11.93 -7.98
C GLY A 29 -9.32 12.16 -6.63
N ASN A 30 -9.36 11.16 -5.74
CA ASN A 30 -9.89 11.35 -4.38
C ASN A 30 -8.76 11.35 -3.32
N LEU A 31 -8.36 12.54 -2.89
CA LEU A 31 -7.35 12.72 -1.84
C LEU A 31 -7.75 12.06 -0.51
N VAL A 32 -9.04 12.11 -0.15
CA VAL A 32 -9.54 11.52 1.10
C VAL A 32 -9.49 10.00 1.03
N GLY A 33 -9.84 9.43 -0.12
CA GLY A 33 -9.75 7.99 -0.35
C GLY A 33 -8.32 7.47 -0.31
N GLY A 34 -7.38 8.21 -0.92
CA GLY A 34 -5.94 7.92 -0.85
C GLY A 34 -5.39 8.00 0.58
N PHE A 35 -5.80 8.98 1.37
CA PHE A 35 -5.37 9.11 2.77
C PHE A 35 -5.82 7.93 3.63
N ILE A 36 -7.09 7.52 3.51
CA ILE A 36 -7.61 6.37 4.25
C ILE A 36 -6.95 5.06 3.78
N ALA A 37 -6.79 4.88 2.47
CA ALA A 37 -6.10 3.71 1.91
C ALA A 37 -4.64 3.63 2.37
N ALA A 38 -3.93 4.76 2.45
CA ALA A 38 -2.56 4.81 2.94
C ALA A 38 -2.47 4.35 4.41
N PHE A 39 -3.42 4.77 5.24
CA PHE A 39 -3.47 4.38 6.65
C PHE A 39 -3.71 2.88 6.81
N VAL A 40 -4.65 2.32 6.05
CA VAL A 40 -4.96 0.88 6.06
C VAL A 40 -3.75 0.05 5.57
N PHE A 41 -3.11 0.46 4.48
CA PHE A 41 -1.91 -0.23 4.00
C PHE A 41 -0.74 -0.12 4.97
N ALA A 42 -0.56 1.03 5.63
CA ALA A 42 0.49 1.20 6.62
C ALA A 42 0.30 0.24 7.80
N GLU A 43 -0.91 0.12 8.32
CA GLU A 43 -1.25 -0.86 9.36
C GLU A 43 -1.04 -2.31 8.88
N LEU A 44 -1.48 -2.65 7.66
CA LEU A 44 -1.30 -3.99 7.11
C LEU A 44 0.17 -4.37 6.94
N ILE A 45 1.00 -3.45 6.45
CA ILE A 45 2.44 -3.67 6.28
C ILE A 45 3.12 -3.76 7.65
N ALA A 46 2.74 -2.93 8.62
CA ALA A 46 3.28 -2.98 9.97
C ALA A 46 2.95 -4.30 10.69
N ILE A 47 1.70 -4.75 10.60
CA ILE A 47 1.26 -6.03 11.16
C ILE A 47 1.91 -7.19 10.40
N GLY A 48 1.91 -7.16 9.06
CA GLY A 48 2.52 -8.21 8.23
C GLY A 48 4.03 -8.34 8.45
N GLY A 49 4.72 -7.22 8.59
CA GLY A 49 6.15 -7.18 8.91
C GLY A 49 6.47 -7.63 10.33
N TYR A 50 5.55 -7.42 11.29
CA TYR A 50 5.71 -7.89 12.67
C TYR A 50 5.57 -9.42 12.78
N PHE A 51 4.65 -10.03 12.02
CA PHE A 51 4.37 -11.48 12.12
C PHE A 51 5.27 -12.37 11.26
N ALA A 52 5.83 -11.89 10.14
CA ALA A 52 6.42 -12.77 9.13
C ALA A 52 7.71 -12.24 8.46
N ASP A 53 8.40 -11.26 9.04
CA ASP A 53 9.51 -10.49 8.41
C ASP A 53 9.04 -9.44 7.38
N LEU A 54 9.86 -8.39 7.22
CA LEU A 54 9.53 -7.20 6.41
C LEU A 54 9.23 -7.53 4.94
N GLU A 55 9.89 -8.57 4.40
CA GLU A 55 9.67 -9.04 3.03
C GLU A 55 8.28 -9.68 2.84
N TRP A 56 7.74 -10.36 3.86
CA TRP A 56 6.40 -10.93 3.77
C TRP A 56 5.30 -9.90 3.99
N GLY A 57 5.61 -8.79 4.67
CA GLY A 57 4.69 -7.66 4.81
C GLY A 57 4.29 -7.04 3.45
N THR A 58 5.23 -6.93 2.51
CA THR A 58 4.95 -6.42 1.16
C THR A 58 4.21 -7.44 0.29
N VAL A 59 4.48 -8.74 0.45
CA VAL A 59 3.72 -9.82 -0.23
C VAL A 59 2.26 -9.82 0.24
N LEU A 60 2.02 -9.70 1.55
CA LEU A 60 0.67 -9.60 2.12
C LEU A 60 -0.07 -8.36 1.59
N ALA A 61 0.59 -7.21 1.55
CA ALA A 61 0.04 -5.98 0.99
C ALA A 61 -0.37 -6.17 -0.49
N PHE A 62 0.46 -6.86 -1.28
CA PHE A 62 0.16 -7.19 -2.66
C PHE A 62 -1.05 -8.13 -2.81
N CYS A 63 -1.14 -9.17 -1.97
CA CYS A 63 -2.31 -10.06 -1.94
C CYS A 63 -3.59 -9.29 -1.60
N VAL A 64 -3.54 -8.41 -0.59
CA VAL A 64 -4.69 -7.58 -0.21
C VAL A 64 -5.09 -6.67 -1.37
N PHE A 65 -4.12 -6.04 -2.05
CA PHE A 65 -4.40 -5.22 -3.22
C PHE A 65 -5.16 -6.00 -4.31
N VAL A 66 -4.68 -7.20 -4.68
CA VAL A 66 -5.34 -8.04 -5.70
C VAL A 66 -6.76 -8.39 -5.28
N ILE A 67 -6.97 -8.78 -4.02
CA ILE A 67 -8.30 -9.10 -3.48
C ILE A 67 -9.22 -7.86 -3.58
N THR A 68 -8.72 -6.69 -3.22
CA THR A 68 -9.53 -5.46 -3.28
C THR A 68 -9.88 -5.04 -4.71
N MET A 69 -9.00 -5.25 -5.69
CA MET A 69 -9.33 -5.02 -7.10
C MET A 69 -10.42 -5.98 -7.59
N PHE A 70 -10.44 -7.23 -7.12
CA PHE A 70 -11.51 -8.18 -7.43
C PHE A 70 -12.85 -7.76 -6.83
N ILE A 71 -12.86 -7.21 -5.63
CA ILE A 71 -14.08 -6.82 -4.92
C ILE A 71 -14.61 -5.46 -5.44
N ARG A 72 -13.74 -4.47 -5.63
CA ARG A 72 -14.10 -3.12 -6.10
C ARG A 72 -12.96 -2.48 -6.92
N PRO A 73 -12.93 -2.68 -8.25
CA PRO A 73 -11.86 -2.17 -9.10
C PRO A 73 -11.88 -0.64 -9.28
N GLU A 74 -12.98 0.04 -8.92
CA GLU A 74 -13.09 1.50 -9.04
C GLU A 74 -12.38 2.25 -7.88
N GLY A 75 -11.94 1.54 -6.83
CA GLY A 75 -11.36 2.14 -5.61
C GLY A 75 -12.41 2.38 -4.51
N LEU A 76 -11.96 2.49 -3.25
CA LEU A 76 -12.82 2.50 -2.05
C LEU A 76 -13.86 3.63 -2.05
N PHE A 77 -13.58 4.73 -2.75
CA PHE A 77 -14.41 5.92 -2.84
C PHE A 77 -14.59 6.44 -4.28
N ALA A 78 -14.56 5.57 -5.30
CA ALA A 78 -14.94 5.98 -6.64
C ALA A 78 -16.39 6.50 -6.64
N ARG A 79 -16.51 7.82 -6.76
CA ARG A 79 -17.79 8.48 -6.99
C ARG A 79 -17.98 8.52 -8.49
N LYS A 80 -18.93 7.71 -8.99
CA LYS A 80 -19.48 7.83 -10.32
C LYS A 80 -20.05 9.25 -10.45
N SER A 81 -19.30 10.14 -11.10
CA SER A 81 -19.82 11.40 -11.63
C SER A 81 -20.13 11.22 -13.10
#